data_AF-A0A0F8ZWA4-F1
#
_entry.id   AF-A0A0F8ZWA4-F1
#
_cell.length_a   1.000
_cell.length_b   1.000
_cell.length_c   1.000
_cell.angle_alpha   90.00
_cell.angle_beta   90.00
_cell.angle_gamma   90.00
#
_symmetry.space_group_name_H-M   'P 1'
#
loop_
_entity.id
_entity.type
_entity.pdbx_description
1 polymer ?
#
loop_
_entity_poly.entity_id
_entity_poly.type
_entity_poly.pdbx_seq_one_letter_code
_entity_poly.pdbx_strand_id
1 'polypeptide(L)'
;MTARDDIEDSSAPLIEHLAELRNRLIHSVVAFIIGMIIAFTVWNPIFDFLTQPICGQLRERGQDCGLILIKLQEGFFVAVRISLMGGFILSFPYIASQMWRFVAPGLYKNEKSAFLPFLLASPIMFFIGAAFAFYVVIPLAFDFFLGFQQVGGFTTPPTVDPANGLDLDVIPPAATA
;
A
#
# COMPACT_ATOMS: atom_id res chain seq x y z
N MET A 1 -49.88 11.18 28.46
CA MET A 1 -48.80 10.68 27.58
C MET A 1 -47.62 11.60 27.81
N THR A 2 -46.65 11.12 28.58
CA THR A 2 -45.58 11.93 29.19
C THR A 2 -44.30 11.80 28.36
N ALA A 3 -43.56 12.89 28.18
CA ALA A 3 -42.30 13.03 27.44
C ALA A 3 -41.16 12.02 27.80
N ARG A 4 -41.40 11.08 28.70
CA ARG A 4 -40.53 9.93 28.98
C ARG A 4 -40.70 8.80 27.96
N ASP A 5 -41.93 8.58 27.45
CA ASP A 5 -42.20 7.53 26.45
C ASP A 5 -41.52 7.83 25.11
N ASP A 6 -41.41 9.11 24.73
CA ASP A 6 -40.75 9.53 23.47
C ASP A 6 -39.21 9.39 23.51
N ILE A 7 -38.60 9.40 24.72
CA ILE A 7 -37.15 9.25 24.90
C ILE A 7 -36.74 7.77 24.86
N GLU A 8 -37.56 6.87 25.41
CA GLU A 8 -37.33 5.41 25.34
C GLU A 8 -37.48 4.87 23.91
N ASP A 9 -38.45 5.37 23.13
CA ASP A 9 -38.67 4.96 21.74
C ASP A 9 -37.58 5.45 20.76
N SER A 10 -36.87 6.54 21.09
CA SER A 10 -35.71 7.03 20.32
C SER A 10 -34.39 6.38 20.75
N SER A 11 -34.29 5.94 22.01
CA SER A 11 -33.08 5.28 22.53
C SER A 11 -32.97 3.81 22.10
N ALA A 12 -34.09 3.09 22.00
CA ALA A 12 -34.14 1.71 21.49
C ALA A 12 -33.54 1.56 20.06
N PRO A 13 -33.92 2.37 19.05
CA PRO A 13 -33.38 2.26 17.69
C PRO A 13 -31.90 2.70 17.60
N LEU A 14 -31.43 3.60 18.47
CA LEU A 14 -30.01 3.99 18.51
C LEU A 14 -29.12 2.88 19.09
N ILE A 15 -29.58 2.18 20.14
CA ILE A 15 -28.85 1.03 20.70
C ILE A 15 -28.81 -0.12 19.69
N GLU A 16 -29.89 -0.37 18.95
CA GLU A 16 -29.95 -1.40 17.90
C GLU A 16 -29.02 -1.06 16.71
N HIS A 17 -28.96 0.21 16.30
CA HIS A 17 -28.05 0.65 15.23
C HIS A 17 -26.57 0.59 15.64
N LEU A 18 -26.25 0.89 16.91
CA LEU A 18 -24.88 0.75 17.45
C LEU A 18 -24.47 -0.73 17.60
N ALA A 19 -25.40 -1.61 17.98
CA ALA A 19 -25.16 -3.05 18.04
C ALA A 19 -24.87 -3.63 16.64
N GLU A 20 -25.56 -3.12 15.62
CA GLU A 20 -25.33 -3.47 14.22
C GLU A 20 -23.92 -3.03 13.74
N LEU A 21 -23.46 -1.83 14.10
CA LEU A 21 -22.11 -1.36 13.78
C LEU A 21 -21.03 -2.26 14.37
N ARG A 22 -21.14 -2.65 15.65
CA ARG A 22 -20.16 -3.51 16.32
C ARG A 22 -20.03 -4.85 15.58
N ASN A 23 -21.16 -5.48 15.27
CA ASN A 23 -21.16 -6.79 14.62
C ASN A 23 -20.52 -6.72 13.22
N ARG A 24 -20.80 -5.66 12.46
CA ARG A 24 -20.19 -5.41 11.14
C ARG A 24 -18.70 -5.14 11.25
N LEU A 25 -18.26 -4.34 12.23
CA LEU A 25 -16.85 -4.06 12.46
C LEU A 25 -16.07 -5.34 12.80
N ILE A 26 -16.62 -6.21 13.66
CA ILE A 26 -16.00 -7.51 13.97
C ILE A 26 -15.84 -8.35 12.70
N HIS A 27 -16.89 -8.43 11.87
CA HIS A 27 -16.81 -9.18 10.62
C HIS A 27 -15.77 -8.61 9.65
N SER A 28 -15.66 -7.28 9.55
CA SER A 28 -14.63 -6.61 8.74
C SER A 28 -13.22 -6.88 9.25
N VAL A 29 -13.01 -6.86 10.56
CA VAL A 29 -11.72 -7.15 11.19
C VAL A 29 -11.35 -8.63 11.00
N VAL A 30 -12.30 -9.55 11.14
CA VAL A 30 -12.06 -10.98 10.88
C VAL A 30 -11.68 -11.21 9.42
N ALA A 31 -12.40 -10.60 8.47
CA ALA A 31 -12.07 -10.69 7.06
C ALA A 31 -10.68 -10.08 6.75
N PHE A 32 -10.32 -8.97 7.40
CA PHE A 32 -8.99 -8.37 7.28
C PHE A 32 -7.89 -9.30 7.82
N ILE A 33 -8.07 -9.92 8.99
CA ILE A 33 -7.10 -10.86 9.56
C ILE A 33 -6.93 -12.08 8.65
N ILE A 34 -8.03 -12.62 8.11
CA ILE A 34 -7.95 -13.73 7.13
C ILE A 34 -7.18 -13.28 5.89
N GLY A 35 -7.48 -12.11 5.34
CA GLY A 35 -6.76 -11.54 4.20
C GLY A 35 -5.28 -11.34 4.48
N MET A 36 -4.93 -10.86 5.68
CA MET A 36 -3.55 -10.69 6.13
C MET A 36 -2.80 -12.02 6.22
N ILE A 37 -3.42 -13.05 6.80
CA ILE A 37 -2.81 -14.39 6.89
C ILE A 37 -2.55 -14.93 5.48
N ILE A 38 -3.52 -14.81 4.57
CA ILE A 38 -3.35 -15.23 3.17
C ILE A 38 -2.20 -14.46 2.52
N ALA A 39 -2.19 -13.12 2.61
CA ALA A 39 -1.13 -12.29 2.04
C ALA A 39 0.25 -12.58 2.65
N PHE A 40 0.30 -12.93 3.94
CA PHE A 40 1.53 -13.34 4.62
C PHE A 40 2.08 -14.66 4.06
N THR A 41 1.24 -15.63 3.66
CA THR A 41 1.74 -16.87 3.05
C THR A 41 2.37 -16.65 1.67
N VAL A 42 1.89 -15.65 0.92
CA VAL A 42 2.34 -15.32 -0.44
C VAL A 42 3.16 -14.02 -0.50
N TRP A 43 3.87 -13.68 0.57
CA TRP A 43 4.59 -12.40 0.65
C TRP A 43 5.75 -12.28 -0.35
N ASN A 44 6.48 -13.38 -0.64
CA ASN A 44 7.59 -13.40 -1.60
C ASN A 44 7.16 -12.93 -3.00
N PRO A 45 6.15 -13.56 -3.66
CA PRO A 45 5.74 -13.13 -5.00
C PRO A 45 5.16 -11.71 -5.02
N ILE A 46 4.55 -11.25 -3.91
CA ILE A 46 4.08 -9.87 -3.80
C ILE A 46 5.27 -8.91 -3.76
N PHE A 47 6.32 -9.23 -3.02
CA PHE A 47 7.55 -8.44 -2.97
C PHE A 47 8.23 -8.35 -4.35
N ASP A 48 8.33 -9.46 -5.07
CA ASP A 48 8.89 -9.50 -6.43
C ASP A 48 8.09 -8.63 -7.40
N PHE A 49 6.75 -8.65 -7.29
CA PHE A 49 5.89 -7.77 -8.08
C PHE A 49 6.10 -6.30 -7.72
N LEU A 50 6.17 -5.97 -6.43
CA LEU A 50 6.37 -4.59 -5.95
C LEU A 50 7.73 -3.99 -6.37
N THR A 51 8.76 -4.82 -6.52
CA THR A 51 10.13 -4.40 -6.85
C THR A 51 10.41 -4.32 -8.35
N GLN A 52 9.53 -4.89 -9.18
CA GLN A 52 9.61 -4.85 -10.64
C GLN A 52 9.84 -3.45 -11.24
N PRO A 53 9.09 -2.37 -10.87
CA PRO A 53 9.31 -1.04 -11.46
C PRO A 53 10.70 -0.47 -11.16
N ILE A 54 11.26 -0.78 -9.98
CA ILE A 54 12.60 -0.32 -9.58
C ILE A 54 13.67 -1.06 -10.38
N CYS A 55 13.55 -2.39 -10.48
CA CYS A 55 14.49 -3.18 -11.29
C CYS A 55 14.47 -2.76 -12.77
N GLY A 56 13.31 -2.34 -13.29
CA GLY A 56 13.19 -1.79 -14.63
C GLY A 56 14.07 -0.55 -14.82
N GLN A 57 13.95 0.43 -13.92
CA GLN A 57 14.69 1.69 -14.01
C GLN A 57 16.19 1.58 -13.70
N LEU A 58 16.57 0.65 -12.81
CA LEU A 58 17.98 0.36 -12.53
C LEU A 58 18.68 -0.26 -13.74
N ARG A 59 17.99 -1.20 -14.43
CA ARG A 59 18.53 -1.88 -15.61
C ARG A 59 18.70 -0.94 -16.79
N GLU A 60 17.79 0.03 -16.97
CA GLU A 60 17.94 1.09 -17.98
C GLU A 60 19.17 1.97 -17.73
N ARG A 61 19.59 2.14 -16.46
CA ARG A 61 20.81 2.87 -16.08
C ARG A 61 22.05 1.98 -15.96
N GLY A 62 21.98 0.71 -16.38
CA GLY A 62 23.11 -0.21 -16.40
C GLY A 62 23.55 -0.75 -15.02
N GLN A 63 22.69 -0.68 -14.00
CA GLN A 63 22.95 -1.24 -12.67
C GLN A 63 22.22 -2.58 -12.49
N ASP A 64 22.87 -3.53 -11.81
CA ASP A 64 22.25 -4.80 -11.43
C ASP A 64 21.14 -4.57 -10.41
N CYS A 65 20.00 -5.26 -10.55
CA CYS A 65 18.93 -5.21 -9.56
C CYS A 65 19.30 -6.03 -8.32
N GLY A 66 20.16 -5.46 -7.47
CA GLY A 66 20.59 -6.05 -6.21
C GLY A 66 19.91 -5.40 -5.01
N LEU A 67 18.66 -5.76 -4.72
CA LEU A 67 18.07 -5.40 -3.42
C LEU A 67 18.71 -6.24 -2.32
N ILE A 68 19.68 -5.64 -1.62
CA ILE A 68 20.36 -6.27 -0.50
C ILE A 68 19.62 -5.93 0.78
N LEU A 69 19.09 -6.97 1.43
CA LEU A 69 18.61 -6.86 2.81
C LEU A 69 19.83 -6.88 3.74
N ILE A 70 20.20 -5.71 4.25
CA ILE A 70 21.37 -5.58 5.13
C ILE A 70 21.09 -6.21 6.51
N LYS A 71 19.83 -6.25 6.95
CA LYS A 71 19.44 -6.80 8.26
C LYS A 71 18.44 -7.95 8.11
N LEU A 72 18.68 -9.05 8.85
CA LEU A 72 17.75 -10.18 8.91
C LEU A 72 16.36 -9.76 9.44
N GLN A 73 16.33 -8.83 10.39
CA GLN A 73 15.09 -8.24 10.92
C GLN A 73 14.30 -7.48 9.84
N GLU A 74 14.98 -6.84 8.88
CA GLU A 74 14.32 -6.00 7.88
C GLU A 74 13.42 -6.83 6.96
N GLY A 75 13.85 -8.04 6.58
CA GLY A 75 13.02 -8.96 5.80
C GLY A 75 11.71 -9.34 6.49
N PHE A 76 11.76 -9.58 7.81
CA PHE A 76 10.54 -9.84 8.58
C PHE A 76 9.59 -8.63 8.59
N PHE A 77 10.10 -7.42 8.84
CA PHE A 77 9.26 -6.21 8.83
C PHE A 77 8.70 -5.89 7.45
N VAL A 78 9.45 -6.15 6.38
CA VAL A 78 8.97 -6.02 4.99
C VAL A 78 7.85 -7.02 4.73
N ALA A 79 8.03 -8.30 5.08
CA ALA A 79 6.98 -9.31 4.93
C ALA A 79 5.71 -8.94 5.70
N VAL A 80 5.82 -8.45 6.94
CA VAL A 80 4.68 -7.99 7.73
C VAL A 80 4.01 -6.78 7.07
N ARG A 81 4.75 -5.75 6.64
CA ARG A 81 4.18 -4.58 5.95
C ARG A 81 3.45 -4.97 4.65
N ILE A 82 4.03 -5.88 3.88
CA ILE A 82 3.42 -6.41 2.65
C ILE A 82 2.16 -7.18 2.97
N SER A 83 2.17 -8.05 4.00
CA SER A 83 0.98 -8.80 4.39
C SER A 83 -0.14 -7.89 4.92
N LEU A 84 0.19 -6.80 5.61
CA LEU A 84 -0.77 -5.81 6.07
C LEU A 84 -1.43 -5.08 4.90
N MET A 85 -0.61 -4.55 3.98
CA MET A 85 -1.11 -3.81 2.81
C MET A 85 -1.83 -4.73 1.81
N GLY A 86 -1.23 -5.89 1.50
CA GLY A 86 -1.81 -6.90 0.61
C GLY A 86 -3.08 -7.53 1.19
N GLY A 87 -3.09 -7.81 2.49
CA GLY A 87 -4.28 -8.29 3.19
C GLY A 87 -5.40 -7.25 3.21
N PHE A 88 -5.06 -5.97 3.34
CA PHE A 88 -6.02 -4.87 3.21
C PHE A 88 -6.62 -4.83 1.80
N ILE A 89 -5.78 -4.86 0.75
CA ILE A 89 -6.22 -4.87 -0.65
C ILE A 89 -7.14 -6.07 -0.93
N LEU A 90 -6.80 -7.26 -0.43
CA LEU A 90 -7.58 -8.48 -0.64
C LEU A 90 -8.92 -8.46 0.10
N SER A 91 -8.95 -7.92 1.33
CA SER A 91 -10.16 -7.83 2.15
C SER A 91 -11.01 -6.58 1.85
N PHE A 92 -10.45 -5.60 1.15
CA PHE A 92 -11.10 -4.35 0.76
C PHE A 92 -12.51 -4.51 0.16
N PRO A 93 -12.77 -5.39 -0.84
CA PRO A 93 -14.13 -5.52 -1.39
C PRO A 93 -15.15 -5.96 -0.34
N TYR A 94 -14.74 -6.83 0.59
CA TYR A 94 -15.61 -7.27 1.67
C TYR A 94 -15.83 -6.15 2.70
N ILE A 95 -14.75 -5.51 3.16
CA ILE A 95 -14.81 -4.39 4.13
C ILE A 95 -15.65 -3.24 3.57
N ALA A 96 -15.44 -2.85 2.32
CA ALA A 96 -16.21 -1.81 1.65
C ALA A 96 -17.71 -2.18 1.64
N SER A 97 -18.06 -3.40 1.20
CA SER A 97 -19.47 -3.84 1.17
C SER A 97 -20.14 -3.83 2.55
N GLN A 98 -19.42 -4.22 3.61
CA GLN A 98 -19.92 -4.19 4.98
C GLN A 98 -20.06 -2.77 5.53
N MET A 99 -19.09 -1.89 5.25
CA MET A 99 -19.11 -0.49 5.67
C MET A 99 -20.28 0.26 5.04
N TRP A 100 -20.55 0.04 3.75
CA TRP A 100 -21.68 0.67 3.08
C TRP A 100 -23.04 0.13 3.52
N ARG A 101 -23.16 -1.16 3.89
CA ARG A 101 -24.39 -1.68 4.49
C ARG A 101 -24.71 -1.04 5.85
N PHE A 102 -23.71 -0.52 6.55
CA PHE A 102 -23.92 0.31 7.74
C PHE A 102 -24.37 1.74 7.38
N VAL A 103 -23.89 2.32 6.27
CA VAL A 103 -24.29 3.66 5.83
C VAL A 103 -25.69 3.70 5.19
N ALA A 104 -26.07 2.65 4.45
CA ALA A 104 -27.35 2.53 3.74
C ALA A 104 -28.63 2.70 4.59
N PRO A 105 -28.71 2.26 5.87
CA PRO A 105 -29.88 2.55 6.72
C PRO A 105 -30.00 4.03 7.11
N GLY A 106 -28.91 4.80 7.10
CA GLY A 106 -28.92 6.26 7.36
C GLY A 106 -29.36 7.10 6.15
N LEU A 107 -29.63 6.47 5.00
CA LEU A 107 -29.95 7.15 3.74
C LEU A 107 -31.43 7.00 3.38
N TYR A 108 -32.05 8.08 2.89
CA TYR A 108 -33.48 8.13 2.57
C TYR A 108 -33.90 6.96 1.67
N LYS A 109 -34.92 6.21 2.12
CA LYS A 109 -35.39 4.93 1.54
C LYS A 109 -35.73 5.01 0.04
N ASN A 110 -35.99 6.20 -0.49
CA ASN A 110 -36.38 6.44 -1.88
C ASN A 110 -35.21 6.58 -2.87
N GLU A 111 -33.96 6.74 -2.43
CA GLU A 111 -32.81 6.87 -3.34
C GLU A 111 -31.85 5.66 -3.35
N LYS A 112 -32.15 4.62 -2.55
CA LYS A 112 -31.29 3.42 -2.40
C LYS A 112 -30.85 2.77 -3.72
N SER A 113 -31.65 2.88 -4.78
CA SER A 113 -31.32 2.32 -6.10
C SER A 113 -30.23 3.08 -6.84
N ALA A 114 -30.07 4.39 -6.64
CA ALA A 114 -29.04 5.20 -7.28
C ALA A 114 -27.66 5.00 -6.63
N PHE A 115 -27.64 4.63 -5.34
CA PHE A 115 -26.41 4.35 -4.59
C PHE A 115 -25.88 2.92 -4.79
N LEU A 116 -26.71 1.98 -5.26
CA LEU A 116 -26.30 0.61 -5.54
C LEU A 116 -25.24 0.46 -6.66
N PRO A 117 -25.30 1.18 -7.80
CA PRO A 117 -24.21 1.14 -8.78
C PRO A 117 -22.91 1.77 -8.25
N PHE A 118 -23.01 2.83 -7.43
CA PHE A 118 -21.85 3.44 -6.78
C PHE A 118 -21.16 2.48 -5.81
N LEU A 119 -21.94 1.65 -5.11
CA LEU A 119 -21.44 0.59 -4.23
C LEU A 119 -20.57 -0.43 -4.97
N LEU A 120 -20.99 -0.83 -6.18
CA LEU A 120 -20.20 -1.74 -7.02
C LEU A 120 -19.01 -1.03 -7.67
N ALA A 121 -19.13 0.27 -7.93
CA ALA A 121 -18.05 1.08 -8.49
C ALA A 121 -16.89 1.25 -7.50
N SER A 122 -17.14 1.31 -6.18
CA SER A 122 -16.10 1.53 -5.16
C SER A 122 -14.94 0.49 -5.22
N PRO A 123 -15.18 -0.82 -5.21
CA PRO A 123 -14.11 -1.82 -5.38
C PRO A 123 -13.38 -1.67 -6.72
N ILE A 124 -14.11 -1.40 -7.80
CA ILE A 124 -13.53 -1.22 -9.13
C ILE A 124 -12.59 0.00 -9.14
N MET A 125 -13.06 1.13 -8.59
CA MET A 125 -12.28 2.37 -8.49
C MET A 125 -11.04 2.19 -7.63
N PHE A 126 -11.11 1.36 -6.58
CA PHE A 126 -9.95 1.01 -5.77
C PHE A 126 -8.90 0.25 -6.58
N PHE A 127 -9.29 -0.75 -7.37
CA PHE A 127 -8.34 -1.45 -8.25
C PHE A 127 -7.77 -0.55 -9.34
N ILE A 128 -8.59 0.34 -9.92
CA ILE A 128 -8.13 1.34 -10.89
C ILE A 128 -7.11 2.29 -10.22
N GLY A 129 -7.41 2.78 -9.03
CA GLY A 129 -6.51 3.64 -8.27
C GLY A 129 -5.21 2.94 -7.88
N ALA A 130 -5.29 1.68 -7.45
CA ALA A 130 -4.12 0.86 -7.14
C ALA A 130 -3.25 0.62 -8.38
N ALA A 131 -3.88 0.31 -9.53
CA ALA A 131 -3.18 0.17 -10.81
C ALA A 131 -2.53 1.49 -11.25
N PHE A 132 -3.23 2.61 -11.15
CA PHE A 132 -2.67 3.93 -11.48
C PHE A 132 -1.48 4.28 -10.58
N ALA A 133 -1.59 4.06 -9.27
CA ALA A 133 -0.47 4.27 -8.35
C ALA A 133 0.73 3.40 -8.73
N PHE A 134 0.51 2.12 -9.03
CA PHE A 134 1.58 1.18 -9.35
C PHE A 134 2.25 1.44 -10.70
N TYR A 135 1.48 1.67 -11.77
CA TYR A 135 2.02 1.80 -13.12
C TYR A 135 2.44 3.23 -13.51
N VAL A 136 1.93 4.26 -12.83
CA VAL A 136 2.21 5.66 -13.18
C VAL A 136 2.97 6.37 -12.07
N VAL A 137 2.45 6.36 -10.84
CA VAL A 137 3.02 7.16 -9.75
C VAL A 137 4.35 6.59 -9.27
N ILE A 138 4.43 5.28 -9.05
CA ILE A 138 5.66 4.62 -8.58
C ILE A 138 6.85 4.84 -9.54
N PRO A 139 6.77 4.53 -10.85
CA PRO A 139 7.91 4.76 -11.74
C PRO A 139 8.26 6.24 -11.86
N LEU A 140 7.26 7.15 -11.90
CA LEU A 140 7.54 8.58 -11.90
C LEU A 140 8.31 9.03 -10.65
N ALA A 141 7.92 8.53 -9.48
CA ALA A 141 8.58 8.83 -8.22
C ALA A 141 10.02 8.29 -8.21
N PHE A 142 10.24 7.04 -8.65
CA PHE A 142 11.59 6.48 -8.71
C PHE A 142 12.47 7.21 -9.72
N ASP A 143 11.94 7.62 -10.87
CA ASP A 143 12.72 8.39 -11.84
C ASP A 143 13.13 9.75 -11.28
N PHE A 144 12.19 10.44 -10.61
CA PHE A 144 12.46 11.68 -9.88
C PHE A 144 13.55 11.48 -8.82
N PHE A 145 13.42 10.48 -7.93
CA PHE A 145 14.39 10.22 -6.86
C PHE A 145 15.76 9.80 -7.39
N LEU A 146 15.82 8.96 -8.43
CA LEU A 146 17.06 8.55 -9.08
C LEU A 146 17.74 9.72 -9.80
N GLY A 147 16.97 10.72 -10.27
CA GLY A 147 17.49 11.99 -10.79
C GLY A 147 18.22 12.84 -9.73
N PHE A 148 17.92 12.68 -8.45
CA PHE A 148 18.68 13.31 -7.35
C PHE A 148 19.88 12.49 -6.88
N GLN A 149 20.00 11.23 -7.32
CA GLN A 149 21.14 10.41 -6.99
C GLN A 149 22.36 11.01 -7.70
N GLN A 150 23.17 11.77 -6.96
CA GLN A 150 24.35 12.46 -7.50
C GLN A 150 25.22 11.46 -8.27
N VAL A 151 25.35 11.70 -9.58
CA VAL A 151 26.37 11.09 -10.44
C VAL A 151 27.72 11.68 -10.03
N GLY A 152 28.26 11.32 -8.86
CA GLY A 152 29.43 12.04 -8.34
C GLY A 152 29.97 11.70 -6.96
N GLY A 153 29.86 10.46 -6.47
CA GLY A 153 30.52 10.09 -5.21
C GLY A 153 30.78 8.60 -5.07
N PHE A 154 32.01 8.19 -5.35
CA PHE A 154 32.61 6.91 -4.94
C PHE A 154 32.30 5.63 -5.75
N THR A 155 32.02 5.69 -7.05
CA THR A 155 31.87 4.46 -7.86
C THR A 155 33.16 3.88 -8.44
N THR A 156 34.30 4.52 -8.26
CA THR A 156 35.59 3.84 -8.45
C THR A 156 36.06 3.35 -7.08
N PRO A 157 35.96 2.05 -6.76
CA PRO A 157 36.75 1.51 -5.65
C PRO A 157 38.22 1.91 -5.90
N PRO A 158 38.96 2.35 -4.88
CA PRO A 158 40.35 2.78 -5.05
C PRO A 158 41.12 1.64 -5.72
N THR A 159 41.57 1.88 -6.96
CA THR A 159 42.45 0.95 -7.65
C THR A 159 43.80 1.02 -6.96
N VAL A 160 44.23 -0.09 -6.38
CA VAL A 160 45.57 -0.20 -5.80
C VAL A 160 46.56 -0.27 -6.97
N ASP A 161 47.30 0.80 -7.21
CA ASP A 161 48.43 0.76 -8.15
C ASP A 161 49.54 -0.10 -7.51
N PRO A 162 49.98 -1.20 -8.15
CA PRO A 162 51.04 -2.05 -7.63
C PRO A 162 52.40 -1.33 -7.47
N ALA A 163 52.58 -0.13 -8.04
CA ALA A 163 53.77 0.69 -7.85
C ALA A 163 53.67 1.67 -6.66
N ASN A 164 52.49 2.27 -6.41
CA ASN A 164 52.37 3.45 -5.54
C ASN A 164 51.29 3.38 -4.42
N GLY A 165 50.61 2.26 -4.21
CA GLY A 165 49.67 2.08 -3.09
C GLY A 165 48.24 2.60 -3.37
N LEU A 166 47.48 2.92 -2.31
CA LEU A 166 46.08 3.38 -2.40
C LEU A 166 46.02 4.79 -3.01
N ASP A 167 45.60 4.88 -4.27
CA ASP A 167 45.44 6.16 -4.95
C ASP A 167 44.11 6.81 -4.52
N LEU A 168 44.20 7.78 -3.60
CA LEU A 168 43.04 8.49 -3.05
C LEU A 168 42.65 9.73 -3.86
N ASP A 169 43.34 10.01 -4.98
CA ASP A 169 43.23 11.28 -5.72
C ASP A 169 42.66 11.14 -7.14
N VAL A 170 41.74 10.19 -7.37
CA VAL A 170 40.94 10.16 -8.60
C VAL A 170 39.81 11.17 -8.49
N ILE A 171 40.15 12.46 -8.65
CA ILE A 171 39.18 13.50 -8.99
C ILE A 171 38.72 13.21 -10.43
N PRO A 172 37.43 12.94 -10.70
CA PRO A 172 36.97 12.77 -12.08
C PRO A 172 37.25 14.06 -12.86
N PRO A 173 37.77 14.00 -14.10
CA PRO A 173 37.92 15.21 -14.90
C PRO A 173 36.54 15.84 -15.06
N ALA A 174 36.43 17.07 -14.55
CA ALA A 174 35.25 17.89 -14.71
C ALA A 174 34.81 17.88 -16.18
N ALA A 175 33.50 17.77 -16.37
CA ALA A 175 32.84 17.92 -17.65
C ALA A 175 33.45 19.08 -18.47
N THR A 176 34.11 18.72 -19.56
CA THR A 176 34.49 19.64 -20.64
C THR A 176 34.17 18.97 -21.98
N ALA A 177 32.90 19.10 -22.40
CA ALA A 177 32.44 19.33 -23.78
C ALA A 177 30.93 19.11 -23.85
#